data_AF-A0A7C3QHP4-F1
#
_entry.id   AF-A0A7C3QHP4-F1
#
_cell.length_a   1.000
_cell.length_b   1.000
_cell.length_c   1.000
_cell.angle_alpha   90.00
_cell.angle_beta   90.00
_cell.angle_gamma   90.00
#
_symmetry.space_group_name_H-M   'P 1'
#
loop_
_entity.id
_entity.type
_entity.pdbx_description
1 polymer ?
#
loop_
_entity_poly.entity_id
_entity_poly.type
_entity_poly.pdbx_seq_one_letter_code
_entity_poly.pdbx_strand_id
1 'polypeptide(L)'
;EMNTRLQVEHPVTELVTGLDLAAWQIRIAAGEPLPFTQADIRQRGHAIECRVYAEDPANQFLPSIGEIGYYQRPSGPGARVDDGIESGAEVSPYYDPMLAKIITWGHDREEAIGKMVRALGDTAVLGVTTNISYLLAILQEPHFRAGQTSTNYLAEHLADWQPDGAVGEEAWLGTAVFEFLQGGGKGRKGGTAVAGAASQPDPWNRSSGWRNVTLTS
;
A
#
# COMPACT_ATOMS: atom_id res chain seq x y z
N GLU A 1 21.67 -17.35 -15.02
CA GLU A 1 20.87 -18.57 -14.84
C GLU A 1 19.54 -18.44 -15.60
N MET A 2 18.74 -19.51 -15.69
CA MET A 2 17.42 -19.49 -16.36
C MET A 2 16.37 -20.12 -15.44
N ASN A 3 15.23 -19.46 -15.28
CA ASN A 3 14.13 -19.93 -14.45
C ASN A 3 13.05 -20.63 -15.29
N THR A 4 12.85 -21.93 -15.10
CA THR A 4 11.83 -22.74 -15.78
C THR A 4 10.46 -22.69 -15.08
N ARG A 5 10.06 -21.49 -14.64
CA ARG A 5 8.78 -21.20 -13.96
C ARG A 5 8.33 -19.77 -14.24
N LEU A 6 7.07 -19.47 -13.95
CA LEU A 6 6.60 -18.08 -13.95
C LEU A 6 7.43 -17.25 -12.96
N GLN A 7 7.81 -16.04 -13.38
CA GLN A 7 8.53 -15.11 -12.50
C GLN A 7 7.57 -14.48 -11.49
N VAL A 8 8.07 -14.17 -10.30
CA VAL A 8 7.23 -13.55 -9.25
C VAL A 8 6.76 -12.17 -9.75
N GLU A 9 7.69 -11.46 -10.37
CA GLU A 9 7.58 -10.14 -11.01
C GLU A 9 6.93 -10.16 -12.41
N HIS A 10 6.24 -11.23 -12.80
CA HIS A 10 5.50 -11.25 -14.07
C HIS A 10 4.46 -10.14 -14.25
N PRO A 11 3.78 -9.59 -13.21
CA PRO A 11 2.72 -8.60 -13.41
C PRO A 11 3.18 -7.32 -14.11
N VAL A 12 4.42 -6.87 -13.93
CA VAL A 12 4.91 -5.69 -14.69
C VAL A 12 4.92 -5.95 -16.19
N THR A 13 5.23 -7.18 -16.61
CA THR A 13 5.17 -7.60 -18.03
C THR A 13 3.73 -7.62 -18.51
N GLU A 14 2.81 -8.16 -17.71
CA GLU A 14 1.39 -8.21 -18.05
C GLU A 14 0.80 -6.81 -18.24
N LEU A 15 1.11 -5.87 -17.34
CA LEU A 15 0.55 -4.52 -17.41
C LEU A 15 1.02 -3.74 -18.64
N VAL A 16 2.27 -3.94 -19.08
CA VAL A 16 2.78 -3.21 -20.27
C VAL A 16 2.47 -3.90 -21.59
N THR A 17 2.22 -5.22 -21.60
CA THR A 17 1.88 -5.97 -22.82
C THR A 17 0.38 -6.20 -23.00
N GLY A 18 -0.39 -6.22 -21.90
CA GLY A 18 -1.79 -6.61 -21.87
C GLY A 18 -2.03 -8.12 -21.98
N LEU A 19 -0.99 -8.94 -21.77
CA LEU A 19 -1.08 -10.40 -21.81
C LEU A 19 -1.24 -10.96 -20.40
N ASP A 20 -2.19 -11.86 -20.21
CA ASP A 20 -2.34 -12.67 -18.99
C ASP A 20 -1.48 -13.94 -19.14
N LEU A 21 -0.33 -13.94 -18.48
CA LEU A 21 0.69 -14.99 -18.60
C LEU A 21 0.24 -16.27 -17.92
N ALA A 22 -0.48 -16.19 -16.80
CA ALA A 22 -1.03 -17.36 -16.14
C ALA A 22 -2.10 -18.05 -17.00
N ALA A 23 -2.99 -17.27 -17.63
CA ALA A 23 -3.95 -17.80 -18.58
C ALA A 23 -3.26 -18.44 -19.80
N TRP A 24 -2.17 -17.85 -20.31
CA TRP A 24 -1.40 -18.44 -21.41
C TRP A 24 -0.72 -19.74 -21.02
N GLN A 25 -0.22 -19.88 -19.79
CA GLN A 25 0.32 -21.15 -19.31
C GLN A 25 -0.74 -22.27 -19.38
N ILE A 26 -1.99 -21.97 -19.00
CA ILE A 26 -3.11 -22.93 -19.06
C ILE A 26 -3.44 -23.30 -20.50
N ARG A 27 -3.55 -22.31 -21.40
CA ARG A 27 -3.87 -22.56 -22.82
C ARG A 27 -2.82 -23.41 -23.52
N ILE A 28 -1.55 -23.11 -23.30
CA ILE A 28 -0.43 -23.88 -23.85
C ILE A 28 -0.43 -25.30 -23.28
N ALA A 29 -0.68 -25.45 -21.97
CA ALA A 29 -0.79 -26.77 -21.35
C ALA A 29 -1.94 -27.61 -21.93
N ALA A 30 -3.01 -26.95 -22.41
CA ALA A 30 -4.11 -27.58 -23.14
C ALA A 30 -3.82 -27.86 -24.62
N GLY A 31 -2.62 -27.50 -25.12
CA GLY A 31 -2.21 -27.72 -26.50
C GLY A 31 -2.61 -26.61 -27.48
N GLU A 32 -3.13 -25.48 -27.00
CA GLU A 32 -3.40 -24.33 -27.86
C GLU A 32 -2.10 -23.63 -28.31
N PRO A 33 -1.98 -23.23 -29.58
CA PRO A 33 -0.86 -22.43 -30.04
C PRO A 33 -0.98 -20.97 -29.57
N LEU A 34 0.14 -20.25 -29.55
CA LEU A 34 0.12 -18.79 -29.38
C LEU A 34 -0.55 -18.13 -30.60
N PRO A 35 -1.55 -17.25 -30.43
CA PRO A 35 -2.28 -16.63 -31.54
C PRO A 35 -1.60 -15.35 -32.05
N PHE A 36 -0.42 -15.03 -31.54
CA PHE A 36 0.33 -13.83 -31.86
C PHE A 36 1.78 -14.18 -32.19
N THR A 37 2.39 -13.30 -32.98
CA THR A 37 3.79 -13.35 -33.36
C THR A 37 4.61 -12.39 -32.50
N GLN A 38 5.93 -12.46 -32.60
CA GLN A 38 6.82 -11.50 -31.92
C GLN A 38 6.53 -10.05 -32.33
N ALA A 39 6.04 -9.80 -33.55
CA ALA A 39 5.75 -8.46 -34.04
C ALA A 39 4.48 -7.85 -33.43
N ASP A 40 3.61 -8.67 -32.84
CA ASP A 40 2.37 -8.23 -32.19
C ASP A 40 2.61 -7.79 -30.73
N ILE A 41 3.70 -8.26 -30.12
CA ILE A 41 4.05 -7.92 -28.73
C ILE A 41 4.64 -6.51 -28.68
N ARG A 42 3.88 -5.58 -28.12
CA ARG A 42 4.28 -4.17 -27.94
C ARG A 42 4.20 -3.77 -26.48
N GLN A 43 5.25 -3.14 -25.99
CA GLN A 43 5.24 -2.49 -24.69
C GLN A 43 4.49 -1.16 -24.80
N ARG A 44 3.53 -0.92 -23.90
CA ARG A 44 2.82 0.35 -23.76
C ARG A 44 2.97 0.87 -22.33
N GLY A 45 3.48 2.08 -22.20
CA GLY A 45 3.74 2.70 -20.91
C GLY A 45 4.88 2.05 -20.13
N HIS A 46 4.85 2.24 -18.82
CA HIS A 46 5.82 1.73 -17.86
C HIS A 46 5.10 1.14 -16.65
N ALA A 47 5.62 0.04 -16.11
CA ALA A 47 5.10 -0.56 -14.89
C ALA A 47 6.22 -0.79 -13.88
N ILE A 48 5.89 -0.62 -12.59
CA ILE A 48 6.80 -0.82 -11.45
C ILE A 48 6.09 -1.74 -10.47
N GLU A 49 6.82 -2.71 -9.93
CA GLU A 49 6.37 -3.58 -8.85
C GLU A 49 7.21 -3.35 -7.59
N CYS A 50 6.54 -3.28 -6.45
CA CYS A 50 7.14 -3.30 -5.13
C CYS A 50 6.62 -4.52 -4.37
N ARG A 51 7.53 -5.27 -3.73
CA ARG A 51 7.18 -6.40 -2.86
C ARG A 51 7.12 -5.91 -1.42
N VAL A 52 5.91 -5.91 -0.88
CA VAL A 52 5.67 -5.58 0.52
C VAL A 52 5.97 -6.82 1.35
N TYR A 53 6.96 -6.71 2.23
CA TYR A 53 7.40 -7.78 3.12
C TYR A 53 7.13 -7.41 4.57
N ALA A 54 6.84 -8.43 5.38
CA ALA A 54 6.90 -8.34 6.84
C ALA A 54 8.37 -8.47 7.29
N GLU A 55 9.11 -7.38 7.18
CA GLU A 55 10.53 -7.29 7.53
C GLU A 55 10.84 -5.92 8.11
N ASP A 56 11.97 -5.81 8.82
CA ASP A 56 12.48 -4.57 9.40
C ASP A 56 13.78 -4.11 8.71
N PRO A 57 13.71 -3.24 7.68
CA PRO A 57 14.89 -2.75 6.98
C PRO A 57 15.87 -1.99 7.87
N ALA A 58 15.38 -1.32 8.93
CA ALA A 58 16.22 -0.57 9.87
C ALA A 58 17.08 -1.49 10.74
N ASN A 59 16.63 -2.75 10.89
CA ASN A 59 17.25 -3.78 11.70
C ASN A 59 17.65 -4.99 10.85
N GLN A 60 18.45 -4.73 9.80
CA GLN A 60 19.05 -5.76 8.93
C GLN A 60 18.04 -6.68 8.22
N PHE A 61 16.86 -6.15 7.87
CA PHE A 61 15.80 -6.89 7.18
C PHE A 61 15.34 -8.14 7.95
N LEU A 62 15.37 -8.09 9.29
CA LEU A 62 14.88 -9.20 10.10
C LEU A 62 13.38 -9.44 9.82
N PRO A 63 12.95 -10.70 9.62
CA PRO A 63 11.54 -11.02 9.44
C PRO A 63 10.69 -10.60 10.64
N SER A 64 9.52 -10.04 10.37
CA SER A 64 8.53 -9.65 11.37
C SER A 64 7.38 -10.66 11.38
N ILE A 65 7.31 -11.45 12.45
CA ILE A 65 6.30 -12.50 12.67
C ILE A 65 5.21 -11.91 13.58
N GLY A 66 3.95 -12.25 13.33
CA GLY A 66 2.84 -11.80 14.17
C GLY A 66 1.51 -11.81 13.46
N GLU A 67 0.48 -11.32 14.15
CA GLU A 67 -0.85 -11.15 13.57
C GLU A 67 -0.97 -9.79 12.88
N ILE A 68 -1.55 -9.77 11.68
CA ILE A 68 -1.92 -8.55 10.98
C ILE A 68 -3.17 -7.99 11.64
N GLY A 69 -3.01 -7.09 12.60
CA GLY A 69 -4.14 -6.45 13.30
C GLY A 69 -5.02 -5.61 12.38
N TYR A 70 -4.44 -5.03 11.31
CA TYR A 70 -5.19 -4.29 10.30
C TYR A 70 -4.49 -4.29 8.95
N TYR A 71 -5.25 -4.49 7.88
CA TYR A 71 -4.79 -4.36 6.50
C TYR A 71 -5.71 -3.43 5.70
N GLN A 72 -5.14 -2.32 5.22
CA GLN A 72 -5.74 -1.45 4.21
C GLN A 72 -5.04 -1.71 2.88
N ARG A 73 -5.79 -2.29 1.94
CA ARG A 73 -5.37 -2.43 0.55
C ARG A 73 -5.46 -1.09 -0.18
N PRO A 74 -4.44 -0.69 -0.97
CA PRO A 74 -4.53 0.54 -1.74
C PRO A 74 -5.50 0.38 -2.91
N SER A 75 -6.06 1.51 -3.35
CA SER A 75 -6.98 1.54 -4.49
C SER A 75 -6.76 2.75 -5.37
N GLY A 76 -7.09 2.60 -6.65
CA GLY A 76 -7.08 3.68 -7.61
C GLY A 76 -6.67 3.26 -9.02
N PRO A 77 -6.80 4.17 -9.99
CA PRO A 77 -6.47 3.89 -11.38
C PRO A 77 -5.00 3.53 -11.56
N GLY A 78 -4.74 2.44 -12.28
CA GLY A 78 -3.38 2.01 -12.61
C GLY A 78 -2.62 1.36 -11.45
N ALA A 79 -3.29 1.04 -10.33
CA ALA A 79 -2.73 0.19 -9.28
C ALA A 79 -3.36 -1.21 -9.35
N ARG A 80 -2.51 -2.24 -9.41
CA ARG A 80 -2.84 -3.64 -9.23
C ARG A 80 -2.19 -4.11 -7.94
N VAL A 81 -2.90 -4.93 -7.19
CA VAL A 81 -2.37 -5.54 -5.97
C VAL A 81 -2.60 -7.04 -6.08
N ASP A 82 -1.54 -7.82 -5.98
CA ASP A 82 -1.61 -9.27 -5.83
C ASP A 82 -1.23 -9.59 -4.38
N ASP A 83 -2.23 -9.82 -3.53
CA ASP A 83 -2.10 -10.07 -2.09
C ASP A 83 -2.65 -11.45 -1.71
N GLY A 84 -2.14 -11.98 -0.59
CA GLY A 84 -2.60 -13.25 0.00
C GLY A 84 -2.96 -13.11 1.48
N ILE A 85 -3.23 -11.89 1.94
CA ILE A 85 -3.40 -11.53 3.36
C ILE A 85 -4.72 -10.78 3.61
N GLU A 86 -5.15 -10.79 4.86
CA GLU A 86 -6.28 -10.02 5.36
C GLU A 86 -6.06 -9.63 6.84
N SER A 87 -6.93 -8.78 7.39
CA SER A 87 -6.86 -8.46 8.83
C SER A 87 -7.20 -9.71 9.66
N GLY A 88 -6.40 -9.98 10.69
CA GLY A 88 -6.44 -11.19 11.52
C GLY A 88 -5.58 -12.34 11.00
N ALA A 89 -4.94 -12.20 9.83
CA ALA A 89 -4.04 -13.24 9.32
C ALA A 89 -2.72 -13.29 10.11
N GLU A 90 -2.15 -14.50 10.23
CA GLU A 90 -0.86 -14.72 10.89
C GLU A 90 0.29 -14.74 9.87
N VAL A 91 1.31 -13.92 10.11
CA VAL A 91 2.60 -14.00 9.42
C VAL A 91 3.46 -15.03 10.15
N SER A 92 3.55 -16.22 9.57
CA SER A 92 4.26 -17.37 10.14
C SER A 92 5.76 -17.35 9.83
N PRO A 93 6.63 -17.89 10.72
CA PRO A 93 8.06 -18.06 10.45
C PRO A 93 8.39 -19.12 9.39
N TYR A 94 7.42 -19.93 8.97
CA TYR A 94 7.67 -21.12 8.14
C TYR A 94 7.65 -20.82 6.63
N TYR A 95 7.23 -19.63 6.22
CA TYR A 95 7.08 -19.25 4.81
C TYR A 95 7.79 -17.94 4.50
N ASP A 96 7.89 -17.61 3.22
CA ASP A 96 8.40 -16.31 2.77
C ASP A 96 7.51 -15.18 3.35
N PRO A 97 8.07 -14.13 3.98
CA PRO A 97 7.28 -13.08 4.63
C PRO A 97 6.66 -12.07 3.64
N MET A 98 6.50 -12.43 2.36
CA MET A 98 5.89 -11.55 1.36
C MET A 98 4.39 -11.44 1.61
N LEU A 99 3.93 -10.22 1.83
CA LEU A 99 2.55 -9.89 2.15
C LEU A 99 1.74 -9.61 0.89
N ALA A 100 2.30 -8.76 0.01
CA ALA A 100 1.65 -8.33 -1.22
C ALA A 100 2.67 -7.89 -2.26
N LYS A 101 2.28 -7.97 -3.53
CA LYS A 101 2.92 -7.25 -4.62
C LYS A 101 2.03 -6.08 -5.00
N ILE A 102 2.54 -4.87 -4.90
CA ILE A 102 1.86 -3.68 -5.40
C ILE A 102 2.51 -3.33 -6.72
N ILE A 103 1.70 -3.26 -7.77
CA ILE A 103 2.17 -2.98 -9.12
C ILE A 103 1.43 -1.77 -9.64
N THR A 104 2.16 -0.83 -10.23
CA THR A 104 1.57 0.35 -10.82
C THR A 104 1.95 0.49 -12.27
N TRP A 105 1.07 1.09 -13.06
CA TRP A 105 1.29 1.39 -14.47
C TRP A 105 1.02 2.86 -14.77
N GLY A 106 1.89 3.47 -15.56
CA GLY A 106 1.78 4.84 -16.07
C GLY A 106 2.12 4.92 -17.56
N HIS A 107 1.79 6.04 -18.19
CA HIS A 107 2.18 6.35 -19.56
C HIS A 107 3.70 6.48 -19.69
N ASP A 108 4.36 6.91 -18.62
CA ASP A 108 5.81 6.92 -18.47
C ASP A 108 6.23 6.45 -17.07
N ARG A 109 7.55 6.44 -16.85
CA ARG A 109 8.14 5.97 -15.60
C ARG A 109 7.85 6.88 -14.42
N GLU A 110 7.82 8.19 -14.63
CA GLU A 110 7.54 9.15 -13.54
C GLU A 110 6.10 9.02 -13.06
N GLU A 111 5.15 8.83 -13.98
CA GLU A 111 3.75 8.56 -13.63
C GLU A 111 3.61 7.23 -12.86
N ALA A 112 4.30 6.18 -13.30
CA ALA A 112 4.31 4.90 -12.58
C ALA A 112 4.87 5.07 -11.16
N ILE A 113 5.98 5.79 -10.99
CA ILE A 113 6.54 6.11 -9.66
C ILE A 113 5.54 6.89 -8.81
N GLY A 114 4.93 7.95 -9.35
CA GLY A 114 3.96 8.77 -8.62
C GLY A 114 2.76 7.97 -8.13
N LYS A 115 2.24 7.06 -8.98
CA LYS A 115 1.19 6.13 -8.61
C LYS A 115 1.65 5.13 -7.55
N MET A 116 2.89 4.61 -7.64
CA MET A 116 3.43 3.69 -6.64
C MET A 116 3.58 4.36 -5.27
N VAL A 117 4.10 5.59 -5.22
CA VAL A 117 4.22 6.37 -3.98
C VAL A 117 2.85 6.56 -3.34
N ARG A 118 1.83 6.90 -4.13
CA ARG A 118 0.45 7.00 -3.64
C ARG A 118 -0.07 5.64 -3.15
N ALA A 119 0.11 4.58 -3.92
CA ALA A 119 -0.38 3.25 -3.55
C ALA A 119 0.27 2.73 -2.26
N LEU A 120 1.59 2.90 -2.09
CA LEU A 120 2.27 2.55 -0.85
C LEU A 120 1.82 3.43 0.32
N GLY A 121 1.62 4.74 0.11
CA GLY A 121 1.10 5.64 1.14
C GLY A 121 -0.35 5.37 1.57
N ASP A 122 -1.16 4.85 0.65
CA ASP A 122 -2.55 4.42 0.92
C ASP A 122 -2.62 3.00 1.52
N THR A 123 -1.48 2.29 1.60
CA THR A 123 -1.39 0.93 2.18
C THR A 123 -1.08 1.02 3.67
N ALA A 124 -1.86 0.33 4.50
CA ALA A 124 -1.55 0.16 5.92
C ALA A 124 -1.52 -1.33 6.27
N VAL A 125 -0.45 -1.77 6.92
CA VAL A 125 -0.34 -3.09 7.54
C VAL A 125 0.10 -2.85 8.98
N LEU A 126 -0.80 -3.11 9.93
CA LEU A 126 -0.53 -2.93 11.36
C LEU A 126 -0.42 -4.30 12.05
N GLY A 127 0.38 -4.38 13.11
CA GLY A 127 0.63 -5.60 13.88
C GLY A 127 1.98 -6.26 13.57
N VAL A 128 2.55 -6.00 12.40
CA VAL A 128 3.90 -6.41 12.00
C VAL A 128 4.66 -5.22 11.42
N THR A 129 5.99 -5.25 11.50
CA THR A 129 6.86 -4.29 10.80
C THR A 129 6.87 -4.64 9.32
N THR A 130 6.86 -3.61 8.46
CA THR A 130 6.93 -3.80 7.01
C THR A 130 8.01 -2.93 6.38
N ASN A 131 8.45 -3.32 5.19
CA ASN A 131 9.39 -2.54 4.39
C ASN A 131 8.77 -1.37 3.60
N ILE A 132 7.50 -1.02 3.82
CA ILE A 132 6.79 0.03 3.04
C ILE A 132 7.55 1.36 3.06
N SER A 133 8.01 1.80 4.24
CA SER A 133 8.77 3.06 4.37
C SER A 133 10.10 3.03 3.61
N TYR A 134 10.75 1.86 3.56
CA TYR A 134 11.98 1.66 2.80
C TYR A 134 11.72 1.71 1.29
N LEU A 135 10.64 1.09 0.81
CA LEU A 135 10.21 1.15 -0.58
C LEU A 135 9.88 2.59 -1.01
N LEU A 136 9.21 3.36 -0.15
CA LEU A 136 8.94 4.78 -0.38
C LEU A 136 10.25 5.59 -0.51
N ALA A 137 11.24 5.33 0.34
CA ALA A 137 12.54 5.99 0.27
C ALA A 137 13.26 5.68 -1.05
N ILE A 138 13.24 4.43 -1.53
CA ILE A 138 13.79 4.05 -2.84
C ILE A 138 13.13 4.85 -3.97
N LEU A 139 11.79 4.95 -3.97
CA LEU A 139 11.02 5.65 -5.01
C LEU A 139 11.26 7.17 -5.02
N GLN A 140 11.71 7.72 -3.90
CA GLN A 140 12.03 9.14 -3.75
C GLN A 140 13.49 9.45 -4.04
N GLU A 141 14.37 8.45 -4.11
CA GLU A 141 15.80 8.65 -4.38
C GLU A 141 16.03 9.16 -5.83
N PRO A 142 16.79 10.26 -6.03
CA PRO A 142 16.97 10.90 -7.35
C PRO A 142 17.54 10.00 -8.47
N HIS A 143 18.56 9.20 -8.20
CA HIS A 143 19.15 8.22 -9.11
C HIS A 143 18.16 7.10 -9.44
N PHE A 144 17.38 6.59 -8.47
CA PHE A 144 16.30 5.66 -8.77
C PHE A 144 15.31 6.30 -9.74
N ARG A 145 14.85 7.54 -9.51
CA ARG A 145 13.92 8.25 -10.42
C ARG A 145 14.52 8.52 -11.80
N ALA A 146 15.83 8.79 -11.87
CA ALA A 146 16.55 8.92 -13.13
C ALA A 146 16.80 7.59 -13.87
N GLY A 147 16.47 6.44 -13.26
CA GLY A 147 16.73 5.11 -13.82
C GLY A 147 18.21 4.69 -13.77
N GLN A 148 19.00 5.36 -12.93
CA GLN A 148 20.43 5.12 -12.76
C GLN A 148 20.65 4.05 -11.68
N THR A 149 20.21 2.82 -11.98
CA THR A 149 20.23 1.70 -11.02
C THR A 149 21.28 0.66 -11.39
N SER A 150 21.92 0.08 -10.37
CA SER A 150 22.81 -1.08 -10.46
C SER A 150 22.31 -2.19 -9.51
N THR A 151 22.91 -3.37 -9.56
CA THR A 151 22.62 -4.43 -8.56
C THR A 151 23.16 -4.09 -7.16
N ASN A 152 24.08 -3.13 -7.07
CA ASN A 152 24.65 -2.66 -5.80
C ASN A 152 23.92 -1.40 -5.27
N TYR A 153 22.92 -0.93 -5.99
CA TYR A 153 22.27 0.36 -5.78
C TYR A 153 21.86 0.60 -4.32
N LEU A 154 21.23 -0.38 -3.67
CA LEU A 154 20.78 -0.23 -2.28
C LEU A 154 21.95 -0.10 -1.31
N ALA A 155 23.06 -0.81 -1.54
CA ALA A 155 24.28 -0.68 -0.74
C ALA A 155 25.01 0.64 -1.00
N GLU A 156 24.87 1.22 -2.19
CA GLU A 156 25.50 2.50 -2.57
C GLU A 156 24.70 3.72 -2.08
N HIS A 157 23.37 3.64 -2.08
CA HIS A 157 22.49 4.79 -1.85
C HIS A 157 21.66 4.72 -0.55
N LEU A 158 21.45 3.53 0.02
CA LEU A 158 20.57 3.31 1.17
C LEU A 158 21.17 2.40 2.27
N ALA A 159 22.49 2.21 2.32
CA ALA A 159 23.13 1.32 3.29
C ALA A 159 22.83 1.68 4.76
N ASP A 160 22.82 2.98 5.07
CA ASP A 160 22.57 3.50 6.42
C ASP A 160 21.15 4.07 6.55
N TRP A 161 20.23 3.64 5.69
CA TRP A 161 18.85 4.13 5.74
C TRP A 161 18.22 3.81 7.10
N GLN A 162 17.49 4.78 7.62
CA GLN A 162 16.65 4.66 8.80
C GLN A 162 15.29 5.29 8.49
N PRO A 163 14.20 4.76 9.05
CA PRO A 163 12.89 5.39 8.93
C PRO A 163 12.93 6.78 9.54
N ASP A 164 12.05 7.65 9.04
CA ASP A 164 11.83 8.95 9.68
C ASP A 164 11.50 8.75 11.16
N GLY A 165 11.98 9.68 11.98
CA GLY A 165 11.82 9.61 13.43
C GLY A 165 10.37 9.39 13.85
N ALA A 166 10.17 8.61 14.92
CA ALA A 166 8.84 8.30 15.41
C ALA A 166 8.04 9.58 15.67
N VAL A 167 6.82 9.62 15.13
CA VAL A 167 5.85 10.66 15.48
C VAL A 167 5.61 10.57 16.99
N GLY A 168 5.79 11.69 17.69
CA GLY A 168 5.64 11.76 19.14
C GLY A 168 4.24 11.32 19.57
N GLU A 169 4.14 10.69 20.74
CA GLU A 169 2.87 10.16 21.29
C GLU A 169 1.76 11.22 21.31
N GLU A 170 2.09 12.48 21.63
CA GLU A 170 1.15 13.59 21.62
C GLU A 170 0.48 13.83 20.25
N ALA A 171 1.24 13.67 19.16
CA ALA A 171 0.70 13.84 17.81
C ALA A 171 -0.21 12.66 17.43
N TRP A 172 0.12 11.43 17.86
CA TRP A 172 -0.77 10.28 17.70
C TRP A 172 -2.06 10.44 18.50
N LEU A 173 -1.96 10.82 19.78
CA LEU A 173 -3.11 11.07 20.64
C LEU A 173 -3.99 12.21 20.07
N GLY A 174 -3.37 13.32 19.65
CA GLY A 174 -4.08 14.43 19.03
C GLY A 174 -4.83 14.02 17.76
N THR A 175 -4.18 13.24 16.89
CA THR A 175 -4.80 12.73 15.65
C THR A 175 -5.93 11.75 15.95
N ALA A 176 -5.74 10.82 16.88
CA ALA A 176 -6.78 9.86 17.29
C ALA A 176 -7.99 10.56 17.90
N VAL A 177 -7.79 11.57 18.74
CA VAL A 177 -8.87 12.40 19.31
C VAL A 177 -9.57 13.19 18.20
N PHE A 178 -8.82 13.81 17.29
CA PHE A 178 -9.39 14.54 16.17
C PHE A 178 -10.26 13.63 15.29
N GLU A 179 -9.74 12.47 14.86
CA GLU A 179 -10.48 11.48 14.09
C GLU A 179 -11.70 10.96 14.85
N PHE A 180 -11.60 10.69 16.15
CA PHE A 180 -12.74 10.28 16.98
C PHE A 180 -13.83 11.36 17.05
N LEU A 181 -13.45 12.62 17.25
CA LEU A 181 -14.40 13.75 17.34
C LEU A 181 -15.08 14.04 16.00
N GLN A 182 -14.36 13.88 14.89
CA GLN A 182 -14.87 14.08 13.53
C GLN A 182 -15.71 12.89 13.04
N GLY A 183 -15.24 11.66 13.29
CA GLY A 183 -15.95 10.42 12.99
C GLY A 183 -17.21 10.21 13.85
N GLY A 184 -17.20 10.74 15.09
CA GLY A 184 -18.35 10.74 16.00
C GLY A 184 -19.52 11.65 15.59
N GLY A 185 -19.37 12.44 14.52
CA GLY A 185 -20.41 13.31 13.97
C GLY A 185 -21.54 12.58 13.22
N LYS A 186 -21.36 11.29 12.87
CA LYS A 186 -22.50 10.42 12.53
C LYS A 186 -23.15 10.00 13.84
N GLY A 187 -23.96 10.90 14.38
CA GLY A 187 -24.47 10.88 15.74
C GLY A 187 -24.68 9.48 16.32
N ARG A 188 -24.03 9.22 17.46
CA ARG A 188 -24.56 8.26 18.43
C ARG A 188 -26.06 8.56 18.52
N LYS A 189 -26.90 7.63 18.05
CA LYS A 189 -28.33 7.57 18.42
C LYS A 189 -28.40 7.22 19.91
N GLY A 190 -27.86 8.09 20.75
CA GLY A 190 -27.97 8.06 22.20
C GLY A 190 -29.29 8.73 22.54
N GLY A 191 -30.36 7.96 22.44
CA GLY A 191 -31.70 8.41 22.76
C GLY A 191 -32.69 7.42 22.20
N THR A 192 -33.45 6.79 23.08
CA THR A 192 -34.70 6.11 22.76
C THR A 192 -35.57 7.06 21.93
N ALA A 193 -35.49 6.95 20.61
CA ALA A 193 -36.34 7.70 19.70
C ALA A 193 -37.76 7.20 19.90
N VAL A 194 -38.60 8.02 20.54
CA VAL A 194 -40.05 7.87 20.49
C VAL A 194 -40.43 7.97 19.01
N ALA A 195 -40.99 6.88 18.47
CA ALA A 195 -41.36 6.80 17.07
C ALA A 195 -42.37 7.93 16.74
N GLY A 196 -41.94 8.90 15.93
CA GLY A 196 -42.83 9.92 15.36
C GLY A 196 -42.29 11.34 15.23
N ALA A 197 -41.19 11.71 15.90
CA ALA A 197 -40.64 13.07 15.79
C ALA A 197 -39.46 13.12 14.80
N ALA A 198 -39.59 13.94 13.75
CA ALA A 198 -38.44 14.30 12.91
C ALA A 198 -37.33 14.88 13.79
N SER A 199 -36.12 14.30 13.73
CA SER A 199 -35.00 14.70 14.58
C SER A 199 -34.60 16.14 14.28
N GLN A 200 -35.02 17.08 15.13
CA GLN A 200 -34.54 18.45 15.07
C GLN A 200 -33.04 18.46 15.39
N PRO A 201 -32.21 19.23 14.66
CA PRO A 201 -30.80 19.36 14.97
C PRO A 201 -30.62 20.00 16.35
N ASP A 202 -30.15 19.19 17.32
CA ASP A 202 -29.88 19.62 18.69
C ASP A 202 -28.43 20.15 18.80
N PRO A 203 -28.24 21.45 19.15
CA PRO A 203 -26.90 22.02 19.34
C PRO A 203 -26.10 21.35 20.48
N TRP A 204 -26.76 20.68 21.43
CA TRP A 204 -26.11 20.00 22.56
C TRP A 204 -25.55 18.62 22.20
N ASN A 205 -25.88 18.09 21.03
CA ASN A 205 -25.36 16.81 20.54
C ASN A 205 -24.13 16.98 19.63
N ARG A 206 -23.48 18.16 19.67
CA ARG A 206 -22.30 18.48 18.85
C ARG A 206 -21.02 18.27 19.65
N SER A 207 -20.04 17.60 19.04
CA SER A 207 -18.66 17.49 19.53
C SER A 207 -17.80 18.74 19.26
N SER A 208 -18.40 19.81 18.70
CA SER A 208 -17.70 21.07 18.47
C SER A 208 -17.27 21.67 19.80
N GLY A 209 -15.97 21.96 19.98
CA GLY A 209 -15.33 22.45 21.21
C GLY A 209 -15.80 23.83 21.70
N TRP A 210 -17.10 24.02 21.80
CA TRP A 210 -17.77 25.24 22.24
C TRP A 210 -17.37 25.57 23.68
N ARG A 211 -17.11 26.85 23.91
CA ARG A 211 -16.79 27.41 25.23
C ARG A 211 -17.54 28.73 25.38
N ASN A 212 -18.02 29.00 26.59
CA ASN A 212 -18.47 30.34 26.94
C ASN A 212 -17.27 31.27 26.90
N VAL A 213 -17.32 32.29 26.04
CA VAL A 213 -16.32 33.36 26.05
C VAL A 213 -16.76 34.38 27.08
N THR A 214 -16.13 34.38 28.26
CA THR A 214 -16.29 35.47 29.22
C THR A 214 -15.40 36.61 28.74
N LEU A 215 -15.99 37.64 28.12
CA LEU A 215 -15.29 38.89 27.83
C LEU A 215 -15.00 39.58 29.17
N THR A 216 -13.77 39.48 29.66
CA THR A 216 -13.29 40.29 30.78
C THR A 216 -13.09 41.73 30.30
N SER A 217 -13.92 42.64 30.81
CA SER A 217 -13.81 44.10 30.66
C SER A 217 -12.61 44.68 31.40
#